data_AF-A0A2E8H788-F1
#
_entry.id   AF-A0A2E8H788-F1
#
_cell.length_a   1.000
_cell.length_b   1.000
_cell.length_c   1.000
_cell.angle_alpha   90.00
_cell.angle_beta   90.00
_cell.angle_gamma   90.00
#
_symmetry.space_group_name_H-M   'P 1'
#
loop_
_entity.id
_entity.type
_entity.pdbx_description
1 polymer ?
#
loop_
_entity_poly.entity_id
_entity_poly.type
_entity_poly.pdbx_seq_one_letter_code
_entity_poly.pdbx_strand_id
1 'polypeptide(L)'
;MTGWLVGANGLHQSHDGRQWCPTGGAGHLVTDLIRQPSRLLCATLAGLWAIDPDSPWRQLHDETLTEVLGIAAEDVHPSVGDTESVGY
;
A
#
# COMPACT_ATOMS: atom_id res chain seq x y z
N MET A 1 -3.81 9.68 -9.35
CA MET A 1 -2.84 10.54 -8.63
C MET A 1 -1.55 10.66 -9.44
N THR A 2 -1.31 11.78 -10.13
CA THR A 2 -0.05 12.06 -10.84
C THR A 2 0.92 12.82 -9.93
N GLY A 3 2.15 12.33 -9.80
CA GLY A 3 3.19 12.95 -8.97
C GLY A 3 4.00 11.95 -8.15
N TRP A 4 4.96 12.47 -7.40
CA TRP A 4 5.81 11.73 -6.49
C TRP A 4 5.11 11.49 -5.15
N LEU A 5 5.43 10.35 -4.51
CA LEU A 5 4.98 10.00 -3.18
C LEU A 5 6.17 9.60 -2.33
N VAL A 6 6.15 9.98 -1.05
CA VAL A 6 7.13 9.55 -0.06
C VAL A 6 6.41 9.21 1.24
N GLY A 7 6.78 8.09 1.83
CA GLY A 7 6.48 7.75 3.21
C GLY A 7 7.56 8.32 4.14
N ALA A 8 7.21 9.26 5.01
CA ALA A 8 8.12 9.87 5.97
C ALA A 8 7.34 10.36 7.19
N ASN A 9 7.01 9.43 8.11
CA ASN A 9 6.10 9.69 9.23
C ASN A 9 4.71 10.18 8.76
N GLY A 10 4.04 9.34 7.96
CA GLY A 10 2.87 9.68 7.16
C GLY A 10 3.20 9.78 5.68
N LEU A 11 2.17 10.02 4.87
CA LEU A 11 2.30 10.14 3.41
C LEU A 11 2.41 11.60 3.00
N HIS A 12 3.34 11.84 2.08
CA HIS A 12 3.54 13.15 1.46
C HIS A 12 3.48 13.00 -0.06
N GLN A 13 2.90 14.01 -0.71
CA GLN A 13 2.80 14.08 -2.17
C GLN A 13 3.51 15.32 -2.70
N SER A 14 4.11 15.19 -3.87
CA SER A 14 4.67 16.30 -4.63
C SER A 14 4.33 16.17 -6.11
N HIS A 15 4.03 17.29 -6.76
CA HIS A 15 3.86 17.32 -8.22
C HIS A 15 5.18 17.54 -8.96
N ASP A 16 6.16 18.18 -8.31
CA ASP A 16 7.43 18.61 -8.91
C ASP A 16 8.66 17.94 -8.28
N GLY A 17 8.47 17.11 -7.25
CA GLY A 17 9.53 16.48 -6.46
C GLY A 17 10.25 17.44 -5.51
N ARG A 18 9.82 18.70 -5.40
CA ARG A 18 10.50 19.76 -4.63
C ARG A 18 9.64 20.26 -3.48
N GLN A 19 8.35 20.49 -3.74
CA GLN A 19 7.39 20.91 -2.72
C GLN A 19 6.53 19.73 -2.30
N TRP A 20 6.49 19.47 -1.00
CA TRP A 20 5.82 18.30 -0.44
C TRP A 20 4.69 18.73 0.48
N CYS A 21 3.49 18.19 0.24
CA CYS A 21 2.32 18.42 1.07
C CYS A 21 1.92 17.12 1.78
N PRO A 22 1.55 17.18 3.07
CA PRO A 22 1.04 16.01 3.78
C PRO A 22 -0.33 15.60 3.21
N THR A 23 -0.52 14.30 3.03
CA THR A 23 -1.79 13.73 2.53
C THR A 23 -2.46 12.80 3.54
N GLY A 24 -1.94 12.75 4.77
CA GLY A 24 -2.52 12.01 5.90
C GLY A 24 -1.58 10.98 6.51
N GLY A 25 -2.10 10.26 7.51
CA GLY A 25 -1.35 9.23 8.23
C GLY A 25 -0.25 9.78 9.15
N ALA A 26 -0.37 11.02 9.61
CA ALA A 26 0.60 11.62 10.52
C ALA A 26 0.80 10.72 11.76
N GLY A 27 2.06 10.43 12.11
CA GLY A 27 2.39 9.53 13.22
C GLY A 27 2.50 8.05 12.84
N HIS A 28 2.07 7.65 11.65
CA HIS A 28 2.29 6.30 11.14
C HIS A 28 3.59 6.26 10.33
N LEU A 29 4.61 5.60 10.87
CA LEU A 29 5.84 5.37 10.10
C LEU A 29 5.52 4.44 8.93
N VAL A 30 5.54 5.00 7.72
CA VAL A 30 5.34 4.28 6.47
C VAL A 30 6.64 3.57 6.11
N THR A 31 6.56 2.26 5.92
CA THR A 31 7.70 1.38 5.64
C THR A 31 7.77 1.02 4.16
N ASP A 32 6.62 0.95 3.47
CA ASP A 32 6.54 0.60 2.05
C ASP A 32 5.23 1.08 1.40
N LEU A 33 5.23 1.22 0.06
CA LEU A 33 4.15 1.80 -0.74
C LEU A 33 3.92 1.02 -2.06
N ILE A 34 2.67 0.64 -2.33
CA ILE A 34 2.26 0.14 -3.65
C ILE A 34 1.20 1.07 -4.23
N ARG A 35 1.53 1.71 -5.35
CA ARG A 35 0.59 2.50 -6.14
C ARG A 35 -0.22 1.58 -7.06
N GLN A 36 -1.54 1.63 -6.94
CA GLN A 36 -2.49 0.97 -7.85
C GLN A 36 -3.26 2.02 -8.68
N PRO A 37 -3.96 1.62 -9.75
CA PRO A 37 -4.68 2.57 -10.60
C PRO A 37 -5.71 3.43 -9.85
N SER A 38 -6.43 2.85 -8.90
CA SER A 38 -7.53 3.48 -8.16
C SER A 38 -7.21 3.83 -6.71
N ARG A 39 -6.10 3.34 -6.15
CA ARG A 39 -5.76 3.50 -4.73
C ARG A 39 -4.26 3.38 -4.48
N LEU A 40 -3.85 3.71 -3.25
CA LEU A 40 -2.50 3.46 -2.74
C LEU A 40 -2.60 2.48 -1.56
N LEU A 41 -1.65 1.56 -1.48
CA LEU A 41 -1.45 0.72 -0.30
C LEU A 41 -0.24 1.24 0.46
N CYS A 42 -0.40 1.40 1.78
CA CYS A 42 0.64 1.82 2.70
C CYS A 42 0.89 0.73 3.74
N ALA A 43 2.09 0.16 3.73
CA ALA A 43 2.60 -0.58 4.87
C ALA A 43 3.09 0.41 5.93
N THR A 44 2.76 0.13 7.20
CA THR A 44 3.15 0.95 8.33
C THR A 44 3.52 0.09 9.52
N LEU A 45 4.13 0.68 10.55
CA LEU A 45 4.28 0.03 11.87
C LEU A 45 2.94 -0.18 12.61
N ALA A 46 1.82 0.24 12.03
CA ALA A 46 0.48 0.09 12.58
C ALA A 46 -0.46 -0.57 11.56
N GLY A 47 0.04 -1.59 10.84
CA GLY A 47 -0.72 -2.37 9.89
C GLY A 47 -0.66 -1.89 8.43
N LEU A 48 -1.51 -2.51 7.62
CA LEU A 48 -1.70 -2.22 6.20
C LEU A 48 -2.92 -1.32 5.98
N TRP A 49 -2.75 -0.28 5.17
CA TRP A 49 -3.79 0.73 4.91
C TRP A 49 -4.05 0.88 3.42
N ALA A 50 -5.31 1.03 3.05
CA ALA A 50 -5.74 1.51 1.73
C ALA A 50 -6.05 3.01 1.80
N ILE A 51 -5.62 3.73 0.77
CA ILE A 51 -5.86 5.16 0.61
C ILE A 51 -6.53 5.36 -0.74
N ASP A 52 -7.81 5.65 -0.69
CA ASP A 52 -8.62 6.02 -1.86
C ASP A 52 -8.63 7.56 -1.99
N PRO A 53 -8.72 8.14 -3.21
CA PRO A 53 -8.51 9.57 -3.45
C PRO A 53 -9.35 10.53 -2.59
N ASP A 54 -10.57 10.12 -2.26
CA ASP A 54 -11.56 10.95 -1.57
C ASP A 54 -12.04 10.29 -0.26
N SER A 55 -11.22 9.42 0.34
CA SER A 55 -11.60 8.70 1.55
C SER A 55 -10.50 8.75 2.62
N PRO A 56 -10.87 8.66 3.91
CA PRO A 56 -9.90 8.46 4.96
C PRO A 56 -9.13 7.15 4.73
N TRP A 57 -7.95 7.07 5.34
CA TRP A 57 -7.17 5.84 5.32
C TRP A 57 -7.98 4.72 5.96
N ARG A 58 -8.16 3.62 5.22
CA ARG A 58 -8.90 2.46 5.68
C ARG A 58 -7.93 1.35 6.01
N GLN A 59 -7.95 0.91 7.26
CA GLN A 59 -7.14 -0.22 7.70
C GLN A 59 -7.65 -1.50 7.02
N LEU A 60 -6.73 -2.28 6.44
CA LEU A 60 -7.05 -3.53 5.74
C LEU A 60 -6.82 -4.78 6.60
N HIS A 61 -6.13 -4.63 7.74
CA HIS A 61 -5.92 -5.68 8.72
C HIS A 61 -6.25 -5.11 10.10
N ASP A 62 -7.02 -5.82 10.92
CA ASP A 62 -7.63 -5.32 12.16
C ASP A 62 -6.77 -5.51 13.43
N GLU A 63 -5.47 -5.76 13.26
CA GLU A 63 -4.55 -5.94 14.38
C GLU A 63 -3.70 -4.67 14.54
N THR A 64 -4.09 -3.83 15.49
CA THR A 64 -3.40 -2.58 15.89
C THR A 64 -1.96 -2.77 16.40
N LEU A 65 -1.46 -4.01 16.44
CA LEU A 65 -0.11 -4.38 16.89
C LEU A 65 0.76 -5.03 15.81
N THR A 66 0.24 -5.18 14.58
CA THR A 66 0.99 -5.84 13.52
C THR A 66 1.75 -4.80 12.69
N GLU A 67 3.08 -4.84 12.80
CA GLU A 67 3.98 -4.07 11.96
C GLU A 67 4.06 -4.71 10.57
N VAL A 68 3.85 -3.91 9.53
CA VAL A 68 4.06 -4.36 8.14
C VAL A 68 5.33 -3.71 7.65
N LEU A 69 6.38 -4.49 7.41
CA LEU A 69 7.69 -3.97 7.02
C LEU A 69 7.87 -3.85 5.50
N GLY A 70 7.04 -4.55 4.72
CA GLY A 70 7.07 -4.54 3.27
C GLY A 70 5.82 -5.15 2.69
N ILE A 71 5.48 -4.76 1.47
CA ILE A 71 4.36 -5.29 0.69
C ILE A 71 4.80 -5.53 -0.74
N ALA A 72 4.30 -6.61 -1.33
CA ALA A 72 4.49 -6.89 -2.75
C ALA A 72 3.12 -7.03 -3.42
N ALA A 73 3.01 -6.51 -4.63
CA ALA A 73 1.89 -6.87 -5.49
C ALA A 73 2.20 -8.25 -6.05
N GLU A 74 1.22 -9.15 -6.01
CA GLU A 74 1.31 -10.37 -6.79
C GLU A 74 1.04 -9.99 -8.26
N ASP A 75 2.03 -10.19 -9.12
CA ASP A 75 1.75 -10.34 -10.54
C ASP A 75 0.91 -11.61 -10.68
N VAL A 76 -0.25 -11.55 -11.35
CA VAL A 76 -1.05 -12.75 -11.63
C VAL A 76 -0.20 -13.70 -12.47
N HIS A 77 0.55 -14.56 -11.81
CA HIS A 77 1.19 -15.70 -12.41
C HIS A 77 0.11 -16.80 -12.43
N PRO A 78 -0.17 -17.44 -13.58
CA PRO A 78 -1.03 -18.61 -13.56
C PRO A 78 -0.44 -19.60 -12.56
N SER A 79 -1.23 -19.97 -11.57
CA SER A 79 -0.83 -20.91 -10.52
C SER A 79 -0.25 -22.16 -11.16
N VAL A 80 0.97 -22.54 -10.76
CA VAL A 80 1.52 -23.86 -11.04
C VAL A 80 0.71 -24.87 -10.22
N GLY A 81 -0.42 -25.28 -10.78
CA GLY A 81 -1.42 -26.09 -10.09
C GLY A 81 -2.54 -26.62 -10.99
N ASP A 82 -2.77 -26.01 -12.16
CA ASP A 82 -3.74 -26.50 -13.15
C ASP A 82 -3.19 -27.67 -13.99
N THR A 83 -2.56 -28.66 -13.35
CA THR A 83 -2.36 -29.96 -13.98
C THR A 83 -3.52 -30.85 -13.55
N GLU A 84 -4.47 -31.01 -14.46
CA GLU A 84 -5.58 -31.94 -14.33
C GLU A 84 -5.10 -33.30 -13.80
N SER A 85 -5.67 -33.72 -12.67
CA SER A 85 -5.59 -35.10 -12.24
C SER A 85 -6.44 -35.95 -13.18
N VAL A 86 -5.84 -36.47 -14.25
CA VAL A 86 -6.40 -37.61 -14.99
C VAL A 86 -6.16 -38.85 -14.14
N GLY A 87 -7.15 -39.18 -13.30
CA GLY A 87 -7.19 -40.44 -12.57
C GLY A 87 -7.59 -41.58 -13.51
N TYR A 88 -6.74 -42.61 -13.56
CA TYR A 88 -7.00 -43.93 -14.16
C TYR A 88 -8.07 -44.71 -13.39
#